data_AF-A0A937U4S3-F1
#
_entry.id   AF-A0A937U4S3-F1
#
_cell.length_a   1.000
_cell.length_b   1.000
_cell.length_c   1.000
_cell.angle_alpha   90.00
_cell.angle_beta   90.00
_cell.angle_gamma   90.00
#
_symmetry.space_group_name_H-M   'P 1'
#
loop_
_entity.id
_entity.type
_entity.pdbx_description
1 polymer ?
#
loop_
_entity_poly.entity_id
_entity_poly.type
_entity_poly.pdbx_seq_one_letter_code
_entity_poly.pdbx_strand_id
1 'polypeptide(L)'
;MRILKKSFIFGLAVSVWFVLWVNFLVRDLFTKGQLAEHVEFLKASRHGKYEIVYGKRFFEFLTFVNESIPRGSDYNFRGVEPLSLEWRRGVYYLYPLMMSEDAEYLLVFEKPGYSMNGYKLFRKFDNGRFILKRK
;
A
#
# COMPACT_ATOMS: atom_id res chain seq x y z
N MET A 1 -29.08 -54.00 -5.02
CA MET A 1 -29.14 -53.04 -6.15
C MET A 1 -29.52 -51.60 -5.77
N ARG A 2 -30.34 -51.34 -4.73
CA ARG A 2 -30.73 -49.96 -4.32
C ARG A 2 -29.60 -49.10 -3.74
N ILE A 3 -28.64 -49.70 -3.03
CA ILE A 3 -27.54 -48.98 -2.36
C ILE A 3 -26.51 -48.46 -3.37
N LEU A 4 -26.17 -49.25 -4.39
CA LEU A 4 -25.30 -48.82 -5.50
C LEU A 4 -25.86 -47.65 -6.30
N LYS A 5 -27.20 -47.58 -6.49
CA LYS A 5 -27.83 -46.43 -7.16
C LYS A 5 -27.74 -45.14 -6.33
N LYS A 6 -27.81 -45.24 -4.99
CA LYS A 6 -27.68 -44.07 -4.10
C LYS A 6 -26.26 -43.53 -4.06
N SER A 7 -25.24 -44.39 -4.00
CA SER A 7 -23.83 -43.95 -4.05
C SER A 7 -23.47 -43.33 -5.41
N PHE A 8 -24.02 -43.84 -6.50
CA PHE A 8 -23.86 -43.25 -7.83
C PHE A 8 -24.49 -41.85 -7.95
N ILE A 9 -25.73 -41.68 -7.48
CA ILE A 9 -26.42 -40.38 -7.49
C ILE A 9 -25.69 -39.36 -6.60
N PHE A 10 -25.21 -39.79 -5.42
CA PHE A 10 -24.43 -38.92 -4.54
C PHE A 10 -23.11 -38.50 -5.17
N GLY A 11 -22.37 -39.43 -5.79
CA GLY A 11 -21.12 -39.12 -6.50
C GLY A 11 -21.35 -38.16 -7.68
N LEU A 12 -22.47 -38.28 -8.37
CA LEU A 12 -22.87 -37.36 -9.44
C LEU A 12 -23.19 -35.96 -8.89
N ALA A 13 -23.93 -35.88 -7.79
CA ALA A 13 -24.26 -34.62 -7.13
C ALA A 13 -23.00 -33.90 -6.62
N VAL A 14 -22.06 -34.62 -5.99
CA VAL A 14 -20.77 -34.06 -5.54
C VAL A 14 -19.92 -33.59 -6.72
N SER A 15 -19.89 -34.37 -7.82
CA SER A 15 -19.17 -33.98 -9.02
C SER A 15 -19.73 -32.69 -9.63
N VAL A 16 -21.05 -32.58 -9.77
CA VAL A 16 -21.70 -31.35 -10.27
C VAL A 16 -21.45 -30.17 -9.33
N TRP A 17 -21.55 -30.38 -8.02
CA TRP A 17 -21.24 -29.37 -7.01
C TRP A 17 -19.79 -28.88 -7.14
N PHE A 18 -18.82 -29.79 -7.27
CA PHE A 18 -17.41 -29.45 -7.43
C PHE A 18 -17.16 -28.67 -8.73
N VAL A 19 -17.77 -29.08 -9.83
CA VAL A 19 -17.69 -28.37 -11.13
C VAL A 19 -18.25 -26.97 -11.02
N LEU A 20 -19.37 -26.77 -10.31
CA LEU A 20 -19.94 -25.45 -10.07
C LEU A 20 -19.01 -24.57 -9.23
N TRP A 21 -18.37 -25.12 -8.19
CA TRP A 21 -17.39 -24.38 -7.39
C TRP A 21 -16.15 -23.99 -8.18
N VAL A 22 -15.59 -24.91 -8.96
CA VAL A 22 -14.46 -24.62 -9.85
C VAL A 22 -14.85 -23.52 -10.83
N ASN A 23 -16.03 -23.59 -11.44
CA ASN A 23 -16.51 -22.57 -12.36
C ASN A 23 -16.69 -21.21 -11.67
N PHE A 24 -17.23 -21.18 -10.44
CA PHE A 24 -17.36 -19.96 -9.65
C PHE A 24 -16.00 -19.34 -9.31
N LEU A 25 -15.03 -20.14 -8.89
CA LEU A 25 -13.67 -19.70 -8.57
C LEU A 25 -12.95 -19.16 -9.81
N VAL A 26 -13.00 -19.91 -10.91
CA VAL A 26 -12.43 -19.52 -12.20
C VAL A 26 -13.07 -18.22 -12.66
N ARG A 27 -14.40 -18.13 -12.64
CA ARG A 27 -15.11 -16.90 -13.01
C ARG A 27 -14.69 -15.73 -12.13
N ASP A 28 -14.61 -15.89 -10.80
CA ASP A 28 -14.19 -14.80 -9.92
C ASP A 28 -12.76 -14.33 -10.20
N LEU A 29 -11.85 -15.28 -10.42
CA LEU A 29 -10.45 -15.04 -10.78
C LEU A 29 -10.29 -14.30 -12.13
N PHE A 30 -11.06 -14.68 -13.15
CA PHE A 30 -10.97 -14.08 -14.49
C PHE A 30 -11.79 -12.80 -14.65
N THR A 31 -12.97 -12.71 -14.02
CA THR A 31 -13.88 -11.56 -14.21
C THR A 31 -13.41 -10.33 -13.44
N LYS A 32 -12.70 -10.52 -12.32
CA LYS A 32 -12.19 -9.38 -11.51
C LYS A 32 -10.86 -8.81 -12.01
N GLY A 33 -10.19 -9.43 -12.99
CA GLY A 33 -8.88 -8.95 -13.47
C GLY A 33 -7.74 -9.01 -12.44
N GLN A 34 -8.03 -9.42 -11.20
CA GLN A 34 -7.11 -9.43 -10.07
C GLN A 34 -5.97 -10.45 -10.21
N LEU A 35 -6.12 -11.43 -11.11
CA LEU A 35 -5.09 -12.44 -11.38
C LEU A 35 -3.78 -11.82 -11.86
N ALA A 36 -3.86 -10.83 -12.75
CA ALA A 36 -2.67 -10.17 -13.28
C ALA A 36 -1.91 -9.44 -12.17
N GLU A 37 -2.61 -8.66 -11.35
CA GLU A 37 -2.04 -7.96 -10.19
C GLU A 37 -1.46 -8.92 -9.15
N HIS A 38 -2.13 -10.05 -8.89
CA HIS A 38 -1.63 -11.05 -7.94
C HIS A 38 -0.37 -11.76 -8.46
N VAL A 39 -0.35 -12.12 -9.76
CA VAL A 39 0.83 -12.72 -10.39
C VAL A 39 1.99 -11.72 -10.43
N GLU A 40 1.71 -10.45 -10.72
CA GLU A 40 2.69 -9.38 -10.71
C GLU A 40 3.25 -9.16 -9.29
N PHE A 41 2.39 -9.14 -8.27
CA PHE A 41 2.81 -9.07 -6.87
C PHE A 41 3.67 -10.26 -6.44
N LEU A 42 3.31 -11.49 -6.83
CA LEU A 42 4.08 -12.69 -6.48
C LEU A 42 5.45 -12.70 -7.14
N LYS A 43 5.55 -12.23 -8.39
CA LYS A 43 6.80 -12.14 -9.16
C LYS A 43 7.64 -10.92 -8.80
N ALA A 44 7.05 -9.88 -8.21
CA ALA A 44 7.74 -8.65 -7.87
C ALA A 44 8.85 -8.88 -6.83
N SER A 45 9.94 -8.13 -6.99
CA SER A 45 10.99 -8.02 -5.98
C SER A 45 10.41 -7.43 -4.68
N ARG A 46 11.14 -7.52 -3.56
CA ARG A 46 10.70 -6.91 -2.29
C ARG A 46 10.38 -5.42 -2.46
N HIS A 47 11.16 -4.70 -3.28
CA HIS A 47 10.93 -3.30 -3.62
C HIS A 47 9.65 -3.12 -4.45
N GLY A 48 9.45 -3.93 -5.48
CA GLY A 48 8.22 -3.90 -6.30
C GLY A 48 6.96 -4.22 -5.50
N LYS A 49 7.04 -5.14 -4.52
CA LYS A 49 5.93 -5.41 -3.59
C LYS A 49 5.58 -4.17 -2.76
N TYR A 50 6.57 -3.39 -2.33
CA TYR A 50 6.31 -2.14 -1.64
C TYR A 50 5.71 -1.08 -2.57
N GLU A 51 6.18 -0.94 -3.81
CA GLU A 51 5.56 -0.04 -4.78
C GLU A 51 4.08 -0.37 -5.02
N ILE A 52 3.74 -1.66 -5.13
CA ILE A 52 2.35 -2.12 -5.29
C ILE A 52 1.53 -1.81 -4.03
N VAL A 53 2.07 -2.09 -2.84
CA VAL A 53 1.33 -1.91 -1.58
C VAL A 53 1.15 -0.43 -1.24
N TYR A 54 2.19 0.39 -1.35
CA TYR A 54 2.19 1.78 -0.90
C TYR A 54 1.76 2.75 -2.00
N GLY A 55 1.78 2.32 -3.26
CA GLY A 55 1.75 3.21 -4.42
C GLY A 55 3.16 3.72 -4.72
N LYS A 56 3.59 3.57 -5.98
CA LYS A 56 4.95 3.88 -6.43
C LYS A 56 5.43 5.28 -5.99
N ARG A 57 4.63 6.32 -6.24
CA ARG A 57 5.01 7.71 -5.92
C ARG A 57 5.18 7.98 -4.43
N PHE A 58 4.32 7.38 -3.60
CA PHE A 58 4.38 7.54 -2.16
C PHE A 58 5.55 6.76 -1.58
N PHE A 59 5.79 5.54 -2.06
CA PHE A 59 6.95 4.75 -1.66
C PHE A 59 8.29 5.42 -2.00
N GLU A 60 8.42 5.99 -3.20
CA GLU A 60 9.58 6.80 -3.58
C GLU A 60 9.78 7.97 -2.61
N PHE A 61 8.70 8.66 -2.24
CA PHE A 61 8.75 9.77 -1.31
C PHE A 61 9.19 9.33 0.09
N LEU A 62 8.63 8.25 0.62
CA LEU A 62 9.00 7.71 1.91
C LEU A 62 10.46 7.27 1.95
N THR A 63 10.96 6.66 0.87
CA THR A 63 12.37 6.29 0.73
C THR A 63 13.26 7.53 0.79
N PHE A 64 12.93 8.56 0.02
CA PHE A 64 13.62 9.86 0.04
C PHE A 64 13.62 10.50 1.44
N VAL A 65 12.51 10.44 2.17
CA VAL A 65 12.40 10.96 3.54
C VAL A 65 13.34 10.22 4.48
N ASN A 66 13.30 8.88 4.46
CA ASN A 66 14.10 8.04 5.33
C ASN A 66 15.62 8.22 5.11
N GLU A 67 16.03 8.54 3.88
CA GLU A 67 17.42 8.85 3.54
C GLU A 67 17.82 10.29 3.89
N SER A 68 16.86 11.21 3.92
CA SER A 68 17.12 12.64 4.09
C SER A 68 17.13 13.11 5.54
N ILE A 69 16.33 12.48 6.41
CA ILE A 69 16.09 12.96 7.77
C ILE A 69 16.90 12.13 8.78
N PRO A 70 17.57 12.76 9.77
CA PRO A 70 18.26 12.03 10.82
C PRO A 70 17.33 11.13 11.61
N ARG A 71 17.80 9.93 11.98
CA ARG A 71 17.05 9.00 12.85
C ARG A 71 16.72 9.65 14.19
N GLY A 72 15.52 9.38 14.71
CA GLY A 72 15.03 9.94 15.97
C GLY A 72 14.46 11.35 15.87
N SER A 73 14.41 11.94 14.67
CA SER A 73 13.77 13.24 14.47
C SER A 73 12.24 13.12 14.47
N ASP A 74 11.58 14.21 14.83
CA ASP A 74 10.13 14.33 14.76
C ASP A 74 9.67 14.82 13.37
N TYR A 75 8.59 14.24 12.87
CA TYR A 75 8.00 14.63 11.59
C TYR A 75 6.47 14.77 11.63
N ASN A 76 5.91 15.46 10.63
CA ASN A 76 4.48 15.50 10.39
C ASN A 76 4.19 15.47 8.88
N PHE A 77 3.14 14.77 8.46
CA PHE A 77 2.70 14.76 7.08
C PHE A 77 1.88 16.01 6.71
N ARG A 78 2.08 16.50 5.49
CA ARG A 78 1.28 17.54 4.85
C ARG A 78 0.89 17.06 3.45
N GLY A 79 -0.41 16.89 3.23
CA GLY A 79 -0.94 16.42 1.95
C GLY A 79 -1.37 14.96 1.92
N VAL A 80 -1.03 14.20 2.96
CA VAL A 80 -1.63 12.91 3.24
C VAL A 80 -2.79 13.10 4.22
N GLU A 81 -3.95 12.52 3.93
CA GLU A 81 -5.12 12.60 4.81
C GLU A 81 -4.86 11.86 6.14
N PRO A 82 -5.08 12.49 7.31
CA PRO A 82 -4.90 11.85 8.60
C PRO A 82 -5.73 10.55 8.72
N LEU A 83 -5.16 9.51 9.34
CA LEU A 83 -5.78 8.19 9.54
C LEU A 83 -6.11 7.38 8.28
N SER A 84 -5.84 7.92 7.08
CA SER A 84 -5.93 7.18 5.83
C SER A 84 -4.97 5.97 5.80
N LEU A 85 -5.21 5.02 4.90
CA LEU A 85 -4.34 3.87 4.73
C LEU A 85 -2.91 4.27 4.36
N GLU A 86 -2.77 5.29 3.51
CA GLU A 86 -1.49 5.88 3.12
C GLU A 86 -0.76 6.48 4.32
N TRP A 87 -1.46 7.25 5.15
CA TRP A 87 -0.90 7.82 6.38
C TRP A 87 -0.36 6.73 7.31
N ARG A 88 -1.16 5.69 7.60
CA ARG A 88 -0.75 4.59 8.49
C ARG A 88 0.48 3.88 7.94
N ARG A 89 0.47 3.56 6.64
CA ARG A 89 1.59 2.94 5.94
C ARG A 89 2.85 3.79 6.04
N GLY A 90 2.74 5.10 5.79
CA GLY A 90 3.84 6.05 5.95
C GLY A 90 4.41 6.05 7.36
N VAL A 91 3.55 6.04 8.38
CA VAL A 91 3.97 5.96 9.78
C VAL A 91 4.77 4.70 10.07
N TYR A 92 4.29 3.54 9.64
CA TYR A 92 5.00 2.28 9.83
C TYR A 92 6.34 2.23 9.08
N TYR A 93 6.39 2.77 7.86
CA TYR A 93 7.61 2.76 7.06
C TYR A 93 8.71 3.64 7.65
N LEU A 94 8.35 4.79 8.21
CA LEU A 94 9.30 5.78 8.73
C LEU A 94 9.80 5.48 10.14
N TYR A 95 9.34 4.41 10.79
CA TYR A 95 9.86 4.02 12.10
C TYR A 95 11.39 3.81 12.05
N PRO A 96 12.19 4.39 12.97
CA PRO A 96 11.82 4.96 14.27
C PRO A 96 11.65 6.49 14.32
N LEU A 97 11.41 7.18 13.19
CA LEU A 97 11.03 8.59 13.22
C LEU A 97 9.66 8.73 13.92
N MET A 98 9.51 9.78 14.72
CA MET A 98 8.32 9.97 15.56
C MET A 98 7.38 11.02 14.96
N MET A 99 6.08 10.75 14.98
CA MET A 99 5.10 11.75 14.58
C MET A 99 4.80 12.73 15.71
N SER A 100 4.81 14.01 15.40
CA SER A 100 4.45 15.08 16.34
C SER A 100 3.68 16.20 15.63
N GLU A 101 2.74 16.83 16.32
CA GLU A 101 2.09 18.05 15.80
C GLU A 101 3.09 19.19 15.66
N ASP A 102 4.06 19.26 16.57
CA ASP A 102 5.10 20.28 16.66
C ASP A 102 6.46 19.79 16.11
N ALA A 103 6.38 18.97 15.06
CA ALA A 103 7.51 18.29 14.47
C ALA A 103 8.60 19.22 13.92
N GLU A 104 9.86 18.79 14.02
CA GLU A 104 10.99 19.48 13.40
C GLU A 104 10.90 19.45 11.86
N TYR A 105 10.38 18.36 11.29
CA TYR A 105 10.28 18.17 9.85
C TYR A 105 8.83 18.07 9.37
N LEU A 106 8.49 18.78 8.30
CA LEU A 106 7.21 18.60 7.59
C LEU A 106 7.43 17.86 6.28
N LEU A 107 6.77 16.73 6.12
CA LEU A 107 6.82 15.88 4.94
C LEU A 107 5.68 16.28 4.01
N VAL A 108 5.99 17.02 2.95
CA VAL A 108 5.01 17.51 2.00
C VAL A 108 4.88 16.51 0.85
N PHE A 109 3.69 15.94 0.68
CA PHE A 109 3.36 15.01 -0.38
C PHE A 109 2.19 15.54 -1.23
N GLU A 110 2.37 15.55 -2.55
CA GLU A 110 1.40 16.02 -3.55
C GLU A 110 0.79 17.41 -3.27
N LYS A 111 1.54 18.30 -2.62
CA LYS A 111 1.13 19.69 -2.35
C LYS A 111 2.14 20.69 -2.90
N PRO A 112 2.06 21.00 -4.21
CA PRO A 112 3.02 21.90 -4.84
C PRO A 112 2.95 23.31 -4.26
N GLY A 113 4.12 23.91 -4.03
CA GLY A 113 4.22 25.26 -3.48
C GLY A 113 3.80 25.40 -2.01
N TYR A 114 3.54 24.30 -1.30
CA TYR A 114 3.22 24.36 0.13
C TYR A 114 4.35 25.03 0.91
N SER A 115 3.97 25.98 1.76
CA SER A 115 4.85 26.69 2.66
C SER A 115 4.17 26.86 4.01
N MET A 116 4.96 26.95 5.07
CA MET A 116 4.47 27.17 6.42
C MET A 116 5.42 28.13 7.12
N ASN A 117 4.86 29.15 7.78
CA ASN A 117 5.65 30.09 8.58
C ASN A 117 6.41 29.34 9.68
N GLY A 118 7.65 29.77 9.94
CA GLY A 118 8.54 29.08 10.88
C GLY A 118 9.27 27.85 10.30
N TYR A 119 9.02 27.49 9.04
CA TYR A 119 9.72 26.41 8.35
C TYR A 119 10.47 26.92 7.12
N LYS A 120 11.54 26.23 6.72
CA LYS A 120 12.31 26.47 5.50
C LYS A 120 12.48 25.18 4.70
N LEU A 121 12.65 25.30 3.39
CA LEU A 121 12.94 24.15 2.54
C LEU A 121 14.23 23.47 3.01
N PHE A 122 14.14 22.19 3.34
CA PHE A 122 15.27 21.38 3.77
C PHE A 122 15.83 20.55 2.62
N ARG A 123 14.97 19.76 1.98
CA ARG A 123 15.31 18.88 0.86
C ARG A 123 14.12 18.85 -0.10
N LYS A 124 14.40 18.87 -1.41
CA LYS A 124 13.39 18.81 -2.47
C LYS A 124 13.56 17.51 -3.25
N PHE A 125 12.47 16.76 -3.43
CA PHE A 125 12.43 15.63 -4.35
C PHE A 125 11.93 16.10 -5.71
N ASP A 126 10.75 16.75 -5.72
CA ASP A 126 10.19 17.44 -6.87
C ASP A 126 9.31 18.63 -6.44
N ASN A 127 8.50 19.17 -7.35
CA ASN A 127 7.64 20.32 -7.05
C ASN A 127 6.50 20.02 -6.08
N GLY A 128 6.01 18.77 -6.01
CA GLY A 128 4.93 18.36 -5.11
C GLY A 128 5.39 17.54 -3.90
N ARG A 129 6.62 17.04 -3.91
CA ARG A 129 7.20 16.16 -2.88
C ARG A 129 8.49 16.77 -2.32
N PHE A 130 8.46 17.21 -1.07
CA PHE A 130 9.61 17.86 -0.44
C PHE A 130 9.51 17.86 1.09
N ILE A 131 10.61 18.23 1.74
CA ILE A 131 10.73 18.26 3.19
C ILE A 131 11.01 19.70 3.62
N LEU A 132 10.24 20.20 4.57
CA LEU A 132 10.52 21.45 5.27
C LEU A 132 11.11 21.14 6.64
N LYS A 133 12.00 22.01 7.13
CA LYS A 133 12.59 21.94 8.47
C LYS A 133 12.27 23.22 9.25
N ARG A 134 11.93 23.09 10.53
CA ARG A 134 11.70 24.22 11.44
C ARG A 134 12.95 25.10 11.50
N LYS A 135 12.75 26.42 11.50
CA LYS A 135 13.84 27.41 11.53
C LYS A 135 14.63 27.35 12.81
#